data_AF-A0A068TFU6-F1
#
_entry.id   AF-A0A068TFU6-F1
#
_cell.length_a   1.000
_cell.length_b   1.000
_cell.length_c   1.000
_cell.angle_alpha   90.00
_cell.angle_beta   90.00
_cell.angle_gamma   90.00
#
_symmetry.space_group_name_H-M   'P 1'
#
loop_
_entity.id
_entity.type
_entity.pdbx_description
1 polymer ?
#
loop_
_entity_poly.entity_id
_entity_poly.type
_entity_poly.pdbx_seq_one_letter_code
_entity_poly.pdbx_strand_id
1 'polypeptide(L)' 'MKRLTISVLFIAGFAASVAEAKTCKEVDSCEEAVKIWCDGYRRADADKDGIPCENVCRARDQVEEIQSRLGC' A
#
# COMPACT_ATOMS: atom_id res chain seq x y z
N MET A 1 -53.97 7.31 -23.83
CA MET A 1 -52.89 8.31 -23.70
C MET A 1 -51.96 7.86 -22.59
N LYS A 2 -50.68 7.66 -22.92
CA LYS A 2 -49.68 6.89 -22.17
C LYS A 2 -49.16 7.68 -20.97
N ARG A 3 -49.13 7.08 -19.78
CA ARG A 3 -48.28 7.54 -18.67
C ARG A 3 -47.40 6.36 -18.24
N LEU A 4 -46.34 6.14 -19.02
CA LEU A 4 -45.24 5.25 -18.63
C LEU A 4 -44.50 5.92 -17.47
N THR A 5 -44.65 5.41 -16.26
CA THR A 5 -43.80 5.73 -15.12
C THR A 5 -42.43 5.10 -15.35
N ILE A 6 -41.48 5.92 -15.78
CA ILE A 6 -40.07 5.56 -15.93
C ILE A 6 -39.51 5.34 -14.52
N SER A 7 -39.42 4.08 -14.08
CA SER A 7 -38.60 3.72 -12.92
C SER A 7 -37.14 3.84 -13.34
N VAL A 8 -36.53 4.98 -13.01
CA VAL A 8 -35.08 5.18 -13.15
C VAL A 8 -34.39 4.28 -12.12
N LEU A 9 -34.00 3.09 -12.53
CA LEU A 9 -33.06 2.25 -11.80
C LEU A 9 -31.71 2.97 -11.81
N PHE A 10 -31.41 3.71 -10.75
CA PHE A 10 -30.08 4.27 -10.49
C PHE A 10 -29.11 3.11 -10.23
N ILE A 11 -28.41 2.66 -11.27
CA ILE A 11 -27.24 1.80 -11.11
C ILE A 11 -26.13 2.69 -10.54
N ALA A 12 -25.96 2.66 -9.21
CA ALA A 12 -24.83 3.28 -8.55
C ALA A 12 -23.55 2.53 -8.96
N GLY A 13 -22.77 3.12 -9.87
CA GLY A 13 -21.48 2.59 -10.29
C GLY A 13 -20.49 2.63 -9.13
N PHE A 14 -20.01 1.45 -8.71
CA PHE A 14 -18.97 1.31 -7.70
C PHE A 14 -17.62 1.62 -8.35
N ALA A 15 -17.11 2.84 -8.16
CA ALA A 15 -15.76 3.20 -8.59
C ALA A 15 -14.75 2.62 -7.58
N ALA A 16 -14.08 1.52 -7.94
CA ALA A 16 -12.96 1.01 -7.16
C ALA A 16 -11.75 1.94 -7.36
N SER A 17 -11.36 2.66 -6.31
CA SER A 17 -10.11 3.44 -6.30
C SER A 17 -8.92 2.49 -6.27
N VAL A 18 -8.11 2.48 -7.33
CA VAL A 18 -6.82 1.78 -7.32
C VAL A 18 -5.83 2.71 -6.60
N ALA A 19 -5.44 2.35 -5.37
CA ALA A 19 -4.40 3.10 -4.67
C ALA A 19 -3.07 2.91 -5.42
N GLU A 20 -2.40 4.00 -5.75
CA GLU A 20 -1.05 3.94 -6.32
C GLU A 20 -0.07 3.42 -5.26
N ALA A 21 0.73 2.43 -5.62
CA ALA A 21 1.70 1.85 -4.70
C ALA A 21 2.88 2.82 -4.51
N LYS A 22 3.06 3.31 -3.27
CA LYS A 22 4.23 4.10 -2.89
C LYS A 22 5.54 3.33 -3.17
N THR A 23 6.57 4.07 -3.54
CA THR A 23 7.95 3.59 -3.75
C THR A 23 8.89 4.11 -2.67
N CYS A 24 10.13 3.60 -2.62
CA CYS A 24 11.14 4.05 -1.64
C CYS A 24 11.45 5.56 -1.69
N LYS A 25 11.15 6.25 -2.80
CA LYS A 25 11.37 7.70 -2.94
C LYS A 25 10.25 8.55 -2.31
N GLU A 26 9.15 7.92 -1.93
CA GLU A 26 7.92 8.59 -1.46
C GLU A 26 7.61 8.29 0.01
N VAL A 27 8.45 7.47 0.66
CA VAL A 27 8.36 7.17 2.09
C VAL A 27 9.38 8.01 2.85
N ASP A 28 8.96 8.53 4.00
CA ASP A 28 9.77 9.45 4.81
C ASP A 28 10.30 8.77 6.08
N SER A 29 9.91 7.53 6.35
CA SER A 29 10.30 6.78 7.55
C SER A 29 10.52 5.31 7.28
N CYS A 30 11.34 4.67 8.11
CA CYS A 30 11.53 3.21 8.04
C CYS A 30 10.21 2.46 8.27
N GLU A 31 9.31 2.98 9.12
CA GLU A 31 8.01 2.36 9.36
C GLU A 31 7.13 2.32 8.09
N GLU A 32 7.09 3.42 7.33
CA GLU A 32 6.42 3.45 6.02
C GLU A 32 7.09 2.52 5.01
N ALA A 33 8.43 2.46 4.99
CA ALA A 33 9.18 1.57 4.10
C ALA A 33 8.85 0.09 4.37
N VAL A 34 8.82 -0.32 5.64
CA VAL A 34 8.44 -1.68 6.04
C VAL A 34 6.98 -1.94 5.67
N LYS A 35 6.09 -0.97 5.88
CA LYS A 35 4.67 -1.13 5.52
C LYS A 35 4.49 -1.40 4.02
N ILE A 36 5.09 -0.59 3.14
CA ILE A 36 4.96 -0.81 1.69
C ILE A 36 5.60 -2.14 1.26
N TRP A 37 6.66 -2.58 1.95
CA TRP A 37 7.28 -3.87 1.70
C TRP A 37 6.35 -5.02 2.07
N CYS A 38 5.72 -4.95 3.25
CA CYS A 38 4.72 -5.91 3.71
C CYS A 38 3.48 -5.92 2.80
N ASP A 39 3.08 -4.78 2.24
CA ASP A 39 2.00 -4.66 1.26
C ASP A 39 2.38 -5.23 -0.12
N GLY A 40 3.60 -5.76 -0.27
CA GLY A 40 4.04 -6.51 -1.44
C GLY A 40 4.98 -5.77 -2.39
N TYR A 41 5.46 -4.57 -2.04
CA TYR A 41 6.47 -3.87 -2.84
C TYR A 41 7.84 -4.54 -2.72
N ARG A 42 8.03 -5.63 -3.46
CA ARG A 42 9.25 -6.48 -3.42
C ARG A 42 10.55 -5.75 -3.71
N ARG A 43 10.49 -4.61 -4.41
CA ARG A 43 11.68 -3.79 -4.73
C ARG A 43 12.12 -2.92 -3.56
N ALA A 44 11.38 -2.89 -2.45
CA ALA A 44 11.83 -2.25 -1.22
C ALA A 44 13.18 -2.82 -0.76
N ASP A 45 13.32 -4.16 -0.80
CA ASP A 45 14.53 -4.91 -0.50
C ASP A 45 14.99 -5.65 -1.78
N ALA A 46 15.65 -4.91 -2.68
CA ALA A 46 15.98 -5.41 -4.01
C ALA A 46 17.19 -6.36 -4.03
N ASP A 47 18.13 -6.16 -3.11
CA ASP A 47 19.35 -6.94 -2.93
C ASP A 47 19.20 -8.08 -1.88
N LYS A 48 18.08 -8.09 -1.15
CA LYS A 48 17.63 -9.18 -0.26
C LYS A 48 18.46 -9.31 1.00
N ASP A 49 18.96 -8.20 1.49
CA ASP A 49 19.73 -8.16 2.72
C ASP A 49 18.84 -8.07 3.98
N GLY A 50 17.53 -7.88 3.78
CA GLY A 50 16.53 -7.73 4.83
C GLY A 50 16.30 -6.30 5.28
N ILE A 51 16.81 -5.29 4.55
CA ILE A 51 16.65 -3.87 4.87
C ILE A 51 15.91 -3.17 3.72
N PRO A 52 14.59 -2.95 3.82
CA PRO A 52 13.83 -2.26 2.79
C PRO A 52 14.16 -0.76 2.76
N CYS A 53 14.30 -0.19 1.57
CA CYS A 53 14.48 1.25 1.34
C CYS A 53 15.54 1.86 2.29
N GLU A 54 16.80 1.48 2.12
CA GLU A 54 17.95 1.90 2.95
C GLU A 54 18.16 3.42 3.04
N ASN A 55 17.43 4.23 2.25
CA ASN A 55 17.39 5.67 2.45
C ASN A 55 16.80 6.05 3.83
N VAL A 56 15.88 5.24 4.36
CA VAL A 56 15.18 5.49 5.64
C VAL A 56 15.35 4.39 6.67
N CYS A 57 15.55 3.12 6.28
CA CYS A 57 15.93 2.04 7.20
C CYS A 57 17.46 1.89 7.28
N ARG A 58 18.00 1.59 8.47
CA ARG A 58 19.47 1.55 8.69
C ARG A 58 20.01 0.20 9.17
N ALA A 59 19.14 -0.66 9.69
CA ALA A 59 19.56 -1.92 10.28
C ALA A 59 18.42 -2.95 10.29
N ARG A 60 18.79 -4.23 10.28
CA ARG A 60 17.84 -5.35 10.24
C ARG A 60 17.03 -5.49 11.52
N ASP A 61 17.63 -5.21 12.68
CA ASP A 61 16.95 -5.25 13.98
C ASP A 61 15.80 -4.24 14.05
N GLN A 62 16.02 -3.02 13.55
CA GLN A 62 14.97 -2.01 13.41
C GLN A 62 13.80 -2.50 12.54
N VAL A 63 14.11 -3.17 11.43
CA VAL A 63 13.12 -3.69 10.49
C VAL A 63 12.31 -4.81 11.12
N GLU A 64 12.99 -5.77 11.76
CA GLU A 64 12.36 -6.89 12.48
C GLU A 64 11.44 -6.42 13.61
N GLU A 65 11.84 -5.39 14.37
CA GLU A 65 11.00 -4.77 15.39
C GLU A 65 9.71 -4.17 14.79
N ILE A 66 9.84 -3.45 13.68
CA ILE A 66 8.69 -2.84 13.01
C ILE A 66 7.77 -3.91 12.41
N GLN A 67 8.33 -4.94 11.77
CA GLN A 67 7.57 -6.09 11.26
C GLN A 67 6.75 -6.73 12.37
N SER A 68 7.39 -7.06 13.50
CA SER A 68 6.70 -7.61 14.67
C SER A 68 5.56 -6.73 15.18
N ARG A 69 5.70 -5.39 15.11
CA ARG A 69 4.66 -4.44 15.52
C ARG A 69 3.52 -4.34 14.49
N LEU A 70 3.80 -4.48 13.21
CA LEU A 70 2.82 -4.45 12.12
C LEU A 70 2.10 -5.79 11.90
N GLY A 71 2.68 -6.90 12.36
CA GLY A 71 2.13 -8.24 12.14
C GLY A 71 2.40 -8.78 10.73
N CYS A 72 3.51 -8.33 10.14
CA CYS A 72 4.19 -8.94 9.00
C CYS A 72 5.64 -9.25 9.41
#